data_AF-A0AA42FLQ3-F1
#
_entry.id   AF-A0AA42FLQ3-F1
#
_cell.length_a   1.000
_cell.length_b   1.000
_cell.length_c   1.000
_cell.angle_alpha   90.00
_cell.angle_beta   90.00
_cell.angle_gamma   90.00
#
_symmetry.space_group_name_H-M   'P 1'
#
loop_
_entity.id
_entity.type
_entity.pdbx_description
1 polymer ?
#
loop_
_entity_poly.entity_id
_entity_poly.type
_entity_poly.pdbx_seq_one_letter_code
_entity_poly.pdbx_strand_id
1 'polypeptide(L)'
;MTLFAQVLGLISLNDVPHSFILNVGEIKALAVERFDRKYSSDSSWIMRLPQEDFCQTLNISPARKYQNHGGPGISEIMNYLLGSINAEKDRYQFMKSQVLFWLLAATDGHAKNFSLFIEPEGRYQLTPFYDILSMYPSYGGEGN
;
A
#
# COMPACT_ATOMS: atom_id res chain seq x y z
N MET A 1 2.70 -16.42 4.34
CA MET A 1 1.97 -15.64 3.30
C MET A 1 0.45 -15.79 3.36
N THR A 2 -0.11 -16.99 3.59
CA THR A 2 -1.56 -17.18 3.82
C THR A 2 -2.09 -16.42 5.05
N LEU A 3 -1.23 -16.22 6.07
CA LEU A 3 -1.53 -15.40 7.24
C LEU A 3 -1.82 -13.92 6.89
N PHE A 4 -1.25 -13.42 5.78
CA PHE A 4 -1.23 -12.00 5.48
C PHE A 4 -2.57 -11.48 4.93
N ALA A 5 -3.20 -12.22 4.00
CA ALA A 5 -4.54 -11.87 3.50
C ALA A 5 -5.63 -12.03 4.58
N GLN A 6 -5.47 -12.99 5.51
CA GLN A 6 -6.42 -13.22 6.60
C GLN A 6 -6.35 -12.14 7.70
N VAL A 7 -5.17 -11.58 8.00
CA VAL A 7 -5.02 -10.53 9.02
C VAL A 7 -5.61 -9.18 8.58
N LEU A 8 -5.56 -8.86 7.28
CA LEU A 8 -6.13 -7.60 6.77
C LEU A 8 -7.66 -7.54 6.91
N GLY A 9 -8.34 -8.68 6.73
CA GLY A 9 -9.79 -8.80 6.98
C GLY A 9 -10.18 -8.64 8.46
N LEU A 10 -9.30 -9.00 9.39
CA LEU A 10 -9.55 -8.90 10.84
C LEU A 10 -9.47 -7.46 11.38
N ILE A 11 -8.83 -6.54 10.65
CA ILE A 11 -8.54 -5.19 11.14
C ILE A 11 -9.40 -4.14 10.43
N SER A 12 -10.37 -4.55 9.60
CA SER A 12 -11.26 -3.66 8.84
C SER A 12 -10.50 -2.58 8.06
N LEU A 13 -9.33 -2.93 7.52
CA LEU A 13 -8.70 -2.13 6.46
C LEU A 13 -9.37 -2.56 5.16
N ASN A 14 -10.49 -1.90 4.84
CA ASN A 14 -11.25 -2.16 3.62
C ASN A 14 -10.50 -1.71 2.34
N ASP A 15 -9.36 -1.03 2.51
CA ASP A 15 -8.57 -0.46 1.44
C ASP A 15 -7.30 -1.32 1.21
N VAL A 16 -7.47 -2.61 0.91
CA VAL A 16 -6.37 -3.49 0.43
C VAL A 16 -6.79 -4.24 -0.84
N PRO A 17 -5.85 -4.49 -1.77
CA PRO A 17 -6.21 -5.16 -3.02
C PRO A 17 -6.58 -6.63 -2.81
N HIS A 18 -7.52 -7.12 -3.61
CA HIS A 18 -7.82 -8.54 -3.66
C HIS A 18 -6.58 -9.32 -4.08
N SER A 19 -6.31 -10.43 -3.39
CA SER A 19 -5.13 -11.25 -3.66
C SER A 19 -5.39 -12.72 -3.36
N PHE A 20 -4.71 -13.59 -4.10
CA PHE A 20 -4.82 -15.03 -3.96
C PHE A 20 -3.52 -15.73 -4.37
N ILE A 21 -3.33 -16.95 -3.86
CA ILE A 21 -2.20 -17.78 -4.25
C ILE A 21 -2.52 -18.46 -5.58
N LEU A 22 -1.62 -18.29 -6.56
CA LEU A 22 -1.64 -18.96 -7.84
C LEU A 22 -0.56 -20.05 -7.85
N ASN A 23 -0.91 -21.26 -8.30
CA ASN A 23 0.05 -22.33 -8.54
C ASN A 23 0.18 -22.56 -10.04
N VAL A 24 1.40 -22.44 -10.59
CA VAL A 24 1.71 -22.66 -12.01
C VAL A 24 2.78 -23.74 -12.09
N GLY A 25 2.35 -24.98 -12.33
CA GLY A 25 3.23 -26.15 -12.11
C GLY A 25 3.72 -26.17 -10.66
N GLU A 26 5.04 -26.27 -10.48
CA GLU A 26 5.69 -26.25 -9.16
C GLU A 26 5.88 -24.84 -8.58
N ILE A 27 5.52 -23.78 -9.32
CA ILE A 27 5.72 -22.39 -8.89
C ILE A 27 4.50 -21.91 -8.11
N LYS A 28 4.72 -21.53 -6.85
CA LYS A 28 3.74 -20.84 -6.02
C LYS A 28 3.96 -19.32 -6.09
N ALA A 29 2.97 -18.57 -6.57
CA ALA A 29 3.00 -17.12 -6.72
C ALA A 29 1.85 -16.44 -5.97
N LEU A 30 2.02 -15.16 -5.64
CA LEU A 30 0.93 -14.31 -5.17
C LEU A 30 0.42 -13.48 -6.34
N ALA A 31 -0.85 -13.65 -6.71
CA ALA A 31 -1.53 -12.76 -7.62
C ALA A 31 -2.22 -11.66 -6.80
N VAL A 32 -1.93 -10.41 -7.12
CA VAL A 32 -2.54 -9.23 -6.50
C VAL A 32 -3.24 -8.43 -7.59
N GLU A 33 -4.52 -8.14 -7.39
CA GLU A 33 -5.29 -7.31 -8.30
C GLU A 33 -4.77 -5.87 -8.28
N ARG A 34 -4.51 -5.33 -9.47
CA ARG A 34 -4.00 -3.96 -9.61
C ARG A 34 -5.12 -2.96 -9.41
N PHE A 35 -5.04 -2.18 -8.33
CA PHE A 35 -5.99 -1.10 -8.02
C PHE A 35 -5.82 0.15 -8.90
N ASP A 36 -4.74 0.25 -9.68
CA ASP A 36 -4.53 1.29 -10.69
C ASP A 36 -5.08 0.90 -12.08
N ARG A 37 -5.93 -0.13 -12.12
CA ARG A 37 -6.63 -0.61 -13.32
C ARG A 37 -8.11 -0.71 -13.04
N LYS A 38 -8.92 -0.36 -14.04
CA LYS A 38 -10.38 -0.48 -13.96
C LYS A 38 -10.94 -0.91 -15.31
N TYR A 39 -11.77 -1.93 -15.33
CA TYR A 39 -12.51 -2.28 -16.55
C TYR A 39 -13.47 -1.17 -16.94
N SER A 40 -13.64 -0.96 -18.25
CA SER A 40 -14.75 -0.19 -18.77
C SER A 40 -16.08 -0.80 -18.31
N SER A 41 -17.17 -0.02 -18.35
CA SER A 41 -18.49 -0.48 -17.89
C SER A 41 -18.98 -1.74 -18.62
N ASP A 42 -18.55 -1.93 -19.86
CA ASP A 42 -18.84 -3.09 -20.72
C ASP A 42 -17.70 -4.12 -20.74
N SER A 43 -16.64 -3.92 -19.94
CA SER A 43 -15.44 -4.77 -19.87
C SER A 43 -14.68 -4.97 -21.19
N SER A 44 -14.95 -4.15 -22.21
CA SER A 44 -14.28 -4.26 -23.52
C SER A 44 -12.85 -3.73 -23.52
N TRP A 45 -12.50 -2.87 -22.56
CA TRP A 45 -11.13 -2.36 -22.38
C TRP A 45 -10.81 -2.07 -20.91
N ILE A 46 -9.53 -1.80 -20.64
CA ILE A 46 -9.00 -1.54 -19.30
C ILE A 46 -8.42 -0.13 -19.23
N MET A 47 -8.97 0.68 -18.33
CA MET A 47 -8.46 1.99 -17.98
C MET A 47 -7.24 1.88 -17.07
N ARG A 48 -6.27 2.78 -17.24
CA ARG A 48 -5.21 3.04 -16.25
C ARG A 48 -5.63 4.22 -15.40
N LEU A 49 -5.61 4.05 -14.08
CA LEU A 49 -5.85 5.12 -13.13
C LEU A 49 -4.50 5.77 -12.78
N PRO A 50 -4.34 7.09 -12.95
CA PRO A 50 -3.12 7.80 -12.55
C PRO A 50 -2.82 7.63 -11.06
N GLN A 51 -1.56 7.30 -10.75
CA GLN A 51 -1.09 7.04 -9.39
C GLN A 51 0.36 7.50 -9.24
N GLU A 52 0.69 8.02 -8.05
CA GLU A 52 2.06 8.30 -7.63
C GLU A 52 2.32 7.76 -6.21
N ASP A 53 3.56 7.36 -5.93
CA ASP A 53 4.02 7.07 -4.56
C ASP A 53 4.52 8.34 -3.84
N PHE A 54 4.64 8.29 -2.50
CA PHE A 54 5.06 9.48 -1.75
C PHE A 54 6.48 9.96 -2.03
N CYS A 55 7.36 9.14 -2.62
CA CYS A 55 8.64 9.67 -3.12
C CYS A 55 8.41 10.57 -4.33
N GLN A 56 7.57 10.14 -5.29
CA GLN A 56 7.25 10.95 -6.47
C GLN A 56 6.50 12.22 -6.08
N THR A 57 5.43 12.09 -5.29
CA THR A 57 4.57 13.19 -4.86
C THR A 57 5.34 14.28 -4.11
N LEU A 58 6.33 13.90 -3.30
CA LEU A 58 7.15 14.83 -2.53
C LEU A 58 8.47 15.18 -3.22
N ASN A 59 8.66 14.77 -4.48
CA ASN A 59 9.87 14.97 -5.27
C ASN A 59 11.16 14.51 -4.54
N ILE A 60 11.08 13.34 -3.91
CA ILE A 60 12.17 12.68 -3.21
C ILE A 60 12.72 11.55 -4.09
N SER A 61 14.05 11.50 -4.23
CA SER A 61 14.72 10.39 -4.91
C SER A 61 14.34 9.05 -4.28
N PRO A 62 14.05 8.01 -5.07
CA PRO A 62 13.70 6.68 -4.56
C PRO A 62 14.80 6.05 -3.69
N ALA A 63 16.06 6.47 -3.85
CA ALA A 63 17.17 6.05 -2.98
C ALA A 63 17.00 6.49 -1.52
N ARG A 64 16.19 7.54 -1.29
CA ARG A 64 15.83 8.06 0.03
C ARG A 64 14.42 7.67 0.44
N LYS A 65 13.90 6.51 0.00
CA LYS A 65 12.56 6.04 0.39
C LYS A 65 12.39 5.84 1.91
N TYR A 66 13.49 5.56 2.62
CA TYR A 66 13.49 5.35 4.06
C TYR A 66 13.68 6.65 4.84
N GLN A 67 12.96 6.81 5.95
CA GLN A 67 13.05 7.98 6.81
C GLN A 67 14.47 8.19 7.38
N ASN A 68 15.16 7.12 7.79
CA ASN A 68 16.53 7.18 8.29
C ASN A 68 17.56 7.61 7.22
N HIS A 69 17.19 7.61 5.94
CA HIS A 69 17.99 8.12 4.82
C HIS A 69 17.52 9.51 4.34
N GLY A 70 16.71 10.21 5.14
CA GLY A 70 16.15 11.52 4.81
C GLY A 70 14.90 11.46 3.92
N GLY A 71 14.22 10.31 3.86
CA GLY A 71 12.90 10.16 3.27
C GLY A 71 11.77 10.74 4.12
N PRO A 72 10.56 10.87 3.55
CA PRO A 72 9.41 11.40 4.29
C PRO A 72 8.96 10.40 5.36
N GLY A 73 8.64 10.92 6.55
CA GLY A 73 8.09 10.15 7.66
C GLY A 73 6.58 10.35 7.81
N ILE A 74 6.06 9.87 8.94
CA ILE A 74 4.64 9.96 9.29
C ILE A 74 4.17 11.43 9.29
N SER A 75 4.96 12.34 9.86
CA SER A 75 4.57 13.76 10.01
C SER A 75 4.40 14.45 8.65
N GLU A 76 5.34 14.25 7.72
CA GLU A 76 5.28 14.84 6.38
C GLU A 76 4.10 14.29 5.59
N ILE A 77 3.89 12.97 5.63
CA ILE A 77 2.78 12.31 4.93
C ILE A 77 1.43 12.76 5.52
N MET A 78 1.30 12.80 6.84
CA MET A 78 0.07 13.25 7.52
C MET A 78 -0.26 14.70 7.22
N ASN A 79 0.74 15.57 7.09
CA ASN A 79 0.56 16.96 6.71
C ASN A 79 0.14 17.07 5.24
N TYR A 80 0.75 16.29 4.34
CA TYR A 80 0.37 16.26 2.93
C TYR A 80 -1.09 15.80 2.74
N LEU A 81 -1.50 14.77 3.48
CA LEU A 81 -2.87 14.24 3.41
C LEU A 81 -3.96 15.22 3.90
N LEU A 82 -3.61 16.37 4.49
CA LEU A 82 -4.59 17.44 4.74
C LEU A 82 -5.20 17.99 3.45
N GLY A 83 -4.50 17.90 2.31
CA GLY A 83 -5.01 18.34 1.01
C GLY A 83 -5.75 17.26 0.21
N SER A 84 -5.89 16.05 0.74
CA SER A 84 -6.69 15.00 0.09
C SER A 84 -8.17 15.40 0.02
N ILE A 85 -8.88 14.96 -1.03
CA ILE A 85 -10.33 15.13 -1.13
C ILE A 85 -11.09 14.42 0.01
N ASN A 86 -10.46 13.44 0.65
CA ASN A 86 -10.97 12.66 1.79
C ASN A 86 -10.04 12.76 3.00
N ALA A 87 -9.48 13.95 3.27
CA ALA A 87 -8.41 14.18 4.25
C ALA A 87 -8.57 13.48 5.61
N GLU A 88 -9.75 13.55 6.23
CA GLU A 88 -10.01 12.87 7.51
C GLU A 88 -9.87 11.36 7.39
N LYS A 89 -10.54 10.76 6.40
CA LYS A 89 -10.50 9.31 6.14
C LYS A 89 -9.07 8.86 5.85
N ASP A 90 -8.37 9.56 4.96
CA ASP A 90 -7.05 9.14 4.49
C ASP A 90 -6.01 9.21 5.63
N ARG A 91 -6.05 10.26 6.44
CA ARG A 91 -5.19 10.39 7.63
C ARG A 91 -5.50 9.31 8.66
N TYR A 92 -6.79 9.02 8.87
CA TYR A 92 -7.20 7.93 9.76
C TYR A 92 -6.69 6.58 9.28
N GLN A 93 -6.88 6.25 8.00
CA GLN A 93 -6.41 4.98 7.42
C GLN A 93 -4.88 4.89 7.44
N PHE A 94 -4.17 5.97 7.12
CA PHE A 94 -2.72 6.00 7.16
C PHE A 94 -2.17 5.76 8.58
N MET A 95 -2.74 6.40 9.61
CA MET A 95 -2.32 6.13 11.00
C MET A 95 -2.68 4.71 11.45
N LYS A 96 -3.85 4.21 11.04
CA LYS A 96 -4.27 2.83 11.30
C LYS A 96 -3.29 1.82 10.69
N SER A 97 -2.75 2.08 9.50
CA SER A 97 -1.75 1.21 8.89
C SER A 97 -0.40 1.25 9.62
N GLN A 98 -0.03 2.36 10.27
CA GLN A 98 1.18 2.40 11.12
C GLN A 98 1.05 1.45 12.32
N VAL A 99 -0.12 1.43 12.97
CA VAL A 99 -0.41 0.48 14.06
C VAL A 99 -0.39 -0.95 13.54
N LEU A 100 -0.95 -1.20 12.36
CA LEU A 100 -0.86 -2.51 11.71
C LEU A 100 0.59 -2.95 11.48
N PHE A 101 1.43 -2.06 10.94
CA PHE A 101 2.83 -2.37 10.64
C PHE A 101 3.58 -2.72 11.91
N TRP A 102 3.34 -1.97 12.99
CA TRP A 102 3.89 -2.30 14.31
C TRP A 102 3.41 -3.67 14.81
N LEU A 103 2.11 -3.95 14.77
CA LEU A 103 1.55 -5.24 15.21
C LEU A 103 2.13 -6.43 14.45
N LEU A 104 2.36 -6.27 13.14
CA LEU A 104 2.91 -7.29 12.24
C LEU A 104 4.44 -7.41 12.29
N ALA A 105 5.14 -6.56 13.02
CA ALA A 105 6.58 -6.37 12.85
C ALA A 105 6.97 -6.17 11.37
N ALA A 106 6.18 -5.37 10.64
CA ALA A 106 6.44 -5.02 9.25
C ALA A 106 7.44 -3.86 9.20
N THR A 107 8.72 -4.18 9.03
CA THR A 107 9.82 -3.21 9.15
C THR A 107 10.12 -2.43 7.88
N ASP A 108 9.56 -2.84 6.73
CA ASP A 108 9.85 -2.23 5.42
C ASP A 108 8.76 -1.24 4.94
N GLY A 109 8.00 -0.66 5.88
CA GLY A 109 6.93 0.30 5.59
C GLY A 109 7.40 1.69 5.20
N HIS A 110 8.09 1.81 4.06
CA HIS A 110 8.73 3.07 3.63
C HIS A 110 7.82 3.90 2.70
N ALA A 111 8.26 5.11 2.34
CA ALA A 111 7.46 6.07 1.57
C ALA A 111 6.89 5.52 0.24
N LYS A 112 7.57 4.57 -0.41
CA LYS A 112 7.10 3.97 -1.66
C LYS A 112 6.01 2.89 -1.51
N ASN A 113 5.64 2.49 -0.29
CA ASN A 113 4.51 1.55 -0.07
C ASN A 113 3.17 2.27 0.14
N PHE A 114 3.18 3.60 0.03
CA PHE A 114 2.03 4.45 0.14
C PHE A 114 1.91 5.26 -1.14
N SER A 115 0.70 5.32 -1.71
CA SER A 115 0.44 6.02 -2.95
C SER A 115 -0.83 6.84 -2.88
N LEU A 116 -0.96 7.75 -3.83
CA LEU A 116 -2.14 8.57 -4.08
C LEU A 116 -2.69 8.27 -5.46
N PHE A 117 -4.01 8.18 -5.59
CA PHE A 117 -4.67 8.36 -6.88
C PHE A 117 -4.61 9.84 -7.26
N ILE A 118 -4.33 10.13 -8.53
CA ILE A 118 -4.46 11.47 -9.09
C ILE A 118 -5.79 11.54 -9.84
N GLU A 119 -6.66 12.39 -9.33
CA GLU A 119 -8.01 12.65 -9.82
C GLU A 119 -8.02 13.88 -10.75
N PRO A 120 -9.11 14.10 -11.51
CA PRO A 120 -9.25 15.30 -12.33
C PRO A 120 -9.02 16.58 -11.52
N GLU A 121 -8.44 17.58 -12.20
CA GLU A 121 -8.11 18.90 -11.65
C GLU A 121 -7.00 18.86 -10.58
N GLY A 122 -6.17 17.81 -10.57
CA GLY A 122 -5.04 17.70 -9.64
C GLY A 122 -5.44 17.34 -8.21
N ARG A 123 -6.71 16.94 -8.01
CA ARG A 123 -7.19 16.37 -6.76
C ARG A 123 -6.53 15.02 -6.51
N TYR A 124 -6.48 14.59 -5.26
CA TYR A 124 -5.89 13.30 -4.91
C TYR A 124 -6.50 12.71 -3.65
N GLN A 125 -6.34 11.40 -3.51
CA GLN A 125 -6.72 10.62 -2.34
C GLN A 125 -5.81 9.40 -2.19
N LEU A 126 -5.71 8.87 -0.98
CA LEU A 126 -4.90 7.69 -0.65
C LEU A 126 -5.39 6.45 -1.42
N THR A 127 -4.45 5.68 -1.99
CA THR A 127 -4.75 4.38 -2.60
C THR A 127 -4.93 3.30 -1.52
N PRO A 128 -5.43 2.10 -1.89
CA PRO A 128 -5.28 0.92 -1.06
C PRO A 128 -3.82 0.70 -0.62
N PHE A 129 -3.62 0.10 0.55
CA PHE A 129 -2.30 -0.30 1.05
C PHE A 129 -1.83 -1.60 0.38
N TYR A 130 -0.54 -1.67 0.07
CA TYR A 130 0.10 -2.80 -0.61
C TYR A 130 1.49 -3.06 -0.03
N ASP A 131 2.13 -4.15 -0.47
CA ASP A 131 3.50 -4.52 -0.06
C ASP A 131 3.74 -4.55 1.45
N ILE A 132 2.77 -5.07 2.22
CA ILE A 132 2.95 -5.25 3.66
C ILE A 132 3.39 -6.69 3.89
N LEU A 133 4.47 -6.87 4.65
CA LEU A 133 5.03 -8.17 4.98
C LEU A 133 5.40 -8.20 6.46
N SER A 134 5.00 -9.28 7.14
CA SER A 134 5.36 -9.51 8.54
C SER A 134 6.73 -10.18 8.63
N MET A 135 7.56 -9.72 9.58
CA MET A 135 8.83 -10.38 9.89
C MET A 135 8.67 -11.59 10.83
N TYR A 136 7.50 -11.82 11.46
CA TYR A 136 7.34 -12.93 12.42
C TYR A 136 7.77 -14.31 11.90
N PRO A 137 7.43 -14.72 10.66
CA PRO A 137 7.88 -16.01 10.13
C PRO A 137 9.40 -16.14 10.06
N SER A 138 10.15 -15.03 9.96
CA SER A 138 11.61 -15.05 9.91
C SER A 138 12.27 -15.28 11.27
N TYR A 139 11.59 -14.94 12.38
CA TYR A 139 12.10 -15.18 13.73
C TYR A 139 11.95 -16.64 14.19
N GLY A 140 11.10 -17.42 13.51
CA GLY A 140 10.75 -18.80 13.88
C GLY A 140 11.63 -19.89 13.28
N GLY A 141 12.57 -19.56 12.38
CA GLY A 141 13.64 -20.48 11.99
C GLY A 141 13.21 -21.81 11.36
N GLU A 142 12.14 -21.87 10.57
CA GLU A 142 11.95 -22.96 9.59
C GLU A 142 11.53 -22.32 8.25
N GLY A 143 12.52 -21.73 7.59
CA GLY A 143 12.41 -21.35 6.19
C GLY A 143 12.56 -22.62 5.33
N ASN A 144 11.43 -23.25 5.03
CA ASN A 144 11.24 -24.55 4.35
C ASN A 144 11.29 -25.78 5.25
#